data_AF-A0A2U1B097-F1
#
_entry.id   AF-A0A2U1B097-F1
#
_cell.length_a   1.000
_cell.length_b   1.000
_cell.length_c   1.000
_cell.angle_alpha   90.00
_cell.angle_beta   90.00
_cell.angle_gamma   90.00
#
_symmetry.space_group_name_H-M   'P 1'
#
loop_
_entity.id
_entity.type
_entity.pdbx_description
1 polymer ?
#
loop_
_entity_poly.entity_id
_entity_poly.type
_entity_poly.pdbx_seq_one_letter_code
_entity_poly.pdbx_strand_id
1 'polypeptide(L)'
;MKKILFALIAGLFAVPLFAAYQYDYGTISGASSDKRPDSKYTAYADRGGSAGLQNTLYFNHESYLYLDIAKGAGANFGAYYLDGATRGADLNLQLTADGRYSAFDADGNAVQFNPGDAIGFWYEDANGKIVYNTPGLEGEHRQTYNATWIKDQDTYMIGFGEYGQYINSRNPDQIYGESAFVMDVQVGGTAPTGQPLPGVLATLLIGGAVATGRRLYRRRAC
;
A
#
# COMPACT_ATOMS: atom_id res chain seq x y z
N MET A 1 -43.17 -40.21 -13.00
CA MET A 1 -41.77 -40.30 -12.51
C MET A 1 -40.70 -39.83 -13.50
N LYS A 2 -40.97 -39.60 -14.80
CA LYS A 2 -39.97 -39.07 -15.75
C LYS A 2 -39.89 -37.53 -15.85
N LYS A 3 -40.97 -36.82 -15.47
CA LYS A 3 -41.05 -35.34 -15.59
C LYS A 3 -40.35 -34.58 -14.44
N ILE A 4 -40.25 -35.19 -13.26
CA ILE A 4 -39.59 -34.58 -12.09
C ILE A 4 -38.06 -34.70 -12.21
N LEU A 5 -37.56 -35.80 -12.80
CA LEU A 5 -36.13 -36.01 -13.01
C LEU A 5 -35.54 -35.02 -14.03
N PHE A 6 -36.32 -34.64 -15.06
CA PHE A 6 -35.91 -33.63 -16.03
C PHE A 6 -35.83 -32.21 -15.44
N ALA A 7 -36.73 -31.87 -14.51
CA ALA A 7 -36.69 -30.58 -13.81
C ALA A 7 -35.50 -30.49 -12.83
N LEU A 8 -35.12 -31.62 -12.21
CA LEU A 8 -33.97 -31.67 -11.31
C LEU A 8 -32.63 -31.58 -12.07
N ILE A 9 -32.55 -32.18 -13.27
CA ILE A 9 -31.38 -32.07 -14.16
C ILE A 9 -31.28 -30.66 -14.76
N ALA A 10 -32.41 -30.02 -15.13
CA ALA A 10 -32.39 -28.65 -15.62
C ALA A 10 -32.03 -27.61 -14.53
N GLY A 11 -32.35 -27.88 -13.26
CA GLY A 11 -31.96 -27.04 -12.12
C GLY A 11 -30.47 -27.12 -11.77
N LEU A 12 -29.80 -28.23 -12.09
CA LEU A 12 -28.36 -28.42 -11.89
C LEU A 12 -27.49 -27.67 -12.92
N PHE A 13 -28.09 -27.10 -13.97
CA PHE A 13 -27.42 -26.23 -14.95
C PHE A 13 -27.59 -24.73 -14.67
N ALA A 14 -28.28 -24.35 -13.59
CA ALA A 14 -28.47 -22.96 -13.16
C ALA A 14 -27.55 -22.57 -12.00
N VAL A 15 -26.42 -23.28 -11.81
CA VAL A 15 -25.31 -22.74 -11.03
C VAL A 15 -24.66 -21.67 -11.91
N PRO A 16 -24.53 -20.41 -11.46
CA PRO A 16 -23.60 -19.52 -12.13
C PRO A 16 -22.23 -20.17 -11.97
N LEU A 17 -21.79 -20.81 -13.05
CA LEU A 17 -20.40 -20.99 -13.35
C LEU A 17 -19.79 -19.58 -13.26
N PHE A 18 -19.32 -19.22 -12.07
CA PHE A 18 -18.11 -18.41 -11.95
C PHE A 18 -16.99 -19.28 -12.54
N ALA A 19 -17.05 -19.46 -13.86
CA ALA A 19 -15.89 -19.69 -14.65
C ALA A 19 -14.98 -18.53 -14.27
N ALA A 20 -13.92 -18.87 -13.53
CA ALA A 20 -12.78 -18.01 -13.39
C ALA A 20 -12.43 -17.55 -14.80
N TYR A 21 -12.84 -16.33 -15.15
CA TYR A 21 -12.27 -15.63 -16.28
C TYR A 21 -10.83 -15.39 -15.87
N GLN A 22 -9.98 -16.37 -16.19
CA GLN A 22 -8.55 -16.19 -16.18
C GLN A 22 -8.27 -15.28 -17.38
N TYR A 23 -8.42 -13.97 -17.14
CA TYR A 23 -7.98 -12.97 -18.09
C TYR A 23 -6.47 -13.15 -18.24
N ASP A 24 -6.05 -13.33 -19.49
CA ASP A 24 -4.65 -13.34 -19.89
C ASP A 24 -4.12 -11.91 -19.78
N TYR A 25 -3.87 -11.49 -18.54
CA TYR A 25 -3.09 -10.29 -18.26
C TYR A 25 -1.67 -10.59 -18.69
N GLY A 26 -1.16 -9.77 -19.61
CA GLY A 26 0.17 -9.92 -20.20
C GLY A 26 1.19 -10.38 -19.16
N THR A 27 1.92 -11.43 -19.51
CA THR A 27 2.83 -12.15 -18.62
C THR A 27 3.88 -11.20 -18.04
N ILE A 28 3.60 -10.68 -16.85
CA ILE A 28 4.59 -10.08 -15.97
C ILE A 28 5.26 -11.27 -15.28
N SER A 29 6.57 -11.44 -15.49
CA SER A 29 7.36 -12.55 -14.95
C SER A 29 7.12 -12.68 -13.45
N GLY A 30 6.31 -13.67 -13.08
CA GLY A 30 5.88 -13.90 -11.72
C GLY A 30 7.07 -14.13 -10.83
N ALA A 31 7.33 -13.17 -9.93
CA ALA A 31 7.82 -13.60 -8.63
C ALA A 31 6.66 -14.39 -8.06
N SER A 32 6.86 -15.69 -7.86
CA SER A 32 5.87 -16.60 -7.28
C SER A 32 5.32 -15.96 -6.00
N SER A 33 4.11 -15.42 -6.07
CA SER A 33 3.34 -14.97 -4.92
C SER A 33 3.20 -16.17 -3.98
N ASP A 34 3.91 -16.17 -2.86
CA ASP A 34 3.77 -17.20 -1.84
C ASP A 34 2.56 -16.83 -0.97
N LYS A 35 1.40 -17.31 -1.43
CA LYS A 35 0.05 -16.91 -0.96
C LYS A 35 -0.37 -17.58 0.34
N ARG A 36 0.53 -18.21 1.08
CA ARG A 36 0.14 -19.11 2.18
C ARG A 36 0.35 -18.46 3.55
N PRO A 37 -0.59 -18.62 4.50
CA PRO A 37 -0.41 -18.19 5.89
C PRO A 37 0.79 -18.86 6.60
N ASP A 38 1.29 -19.98 6.10
CA ASP A 38 2.51 -20.67 6.58
C ASP A 38 3.77 -20.25 5.81
N SER A 39 3.67 -19.22 4.97
CA SER A 39 4.80 -18.68 4.22
C SER A 39 5.87 -18.15 5.17
N LYS A 40 7.14 -18.35 4.81
CA LYS A 40 8.28 -17.72 5.49
C LYS A 40 8.38 -16.21 5.26
N TYR A 41 7.61 -15.65 4.32
CA TYR A 41 7.67 -14.25 3.92
C TYR A 41 6.69 -13.41 4.72
N THR A 42 7.14 -12.23 5.19
CA THR A 42 6.34 -11.31 6.01
C THR A 42 5.10 -10.80 5.28
N ALA A 43 5.24 -10.53 3.97
CA ALA A 43 4.16 -10.14 3.08
C ALA A 43 4.38 -10.71 1.67
N TYR A 44 3.42 -10.47 0.77
CA TYR A 44 3.60 -10.70 -0.67
C TYR A 44 2.87 -9.65 -1.50
N ALA A 45 3.35 -9.42 -2.72
CA ALA A 45 2.67 -8.60 -3.72
C ALA A 45 2.01 -9.47 -4.79
N ASP A 46 0.70 -9.31 -5.05
CA ASP A 46 0.02 -10.06 -6.11
C ASP A 46 0.22 -9.39 -7.49
N ARG A 47 1.33 -9.69 -8.15
CA ARG A 47 1.67 -9.10 -9.45
C ARG A 47 0.79 -9.57 -10.62
N GLY A 48 0.02 -10.65 -10.43
CA GLY A 48 -0.77 -11.29 -11.48
C GLY A 48 -2.28 -11.18 -11.31
N GLY A 49 -2.77 -10.56 -10.23
CA GLY A 49 -4.19 -10.49 -9.90
C GLY A 49 -4.83 -11.87 -9.69
N SER A 50 -4.02 -12.85 -9.27
CA SER A 50 -4.40 -14.27 -9.26
C SER A 50 -4.95 -14.75 -7.91
N ALA A 51 -4.90 -13.91 -6.88
CA ALA A 51 -5.46 -14.14 -5.55
C ALA A 51 -6.12 -12.89 -4.94
N GLY A 52 -5.95 -11.72 -5.55
CA GLY A 52 -6.65 -10.50 -5.18
C GLY A 52 -6.41 -9.39 -6.21
N LEU A 53 -6.51 -8.14 -5.78
CA LEU A 53 -6.17 -7.00 -6.61
C LEU A 53 -4.68 -7.02 -6.98
N GLN A 54 -4.40 -6.68 -8.25
CA GLN A 54 -3.04 -6.67 -8.77
C GLN A 54 -2.19 -5.60 -8.06
N ASN A 55 -0.90 -5.87 -7.88
CA ASN A 55 0.10 -4.95 -7.30
C ASN A 55 -0.25 -4.46 -5.88
N THR A 56 -1.16 -5.16 -5.21
CA THR A 56 -1.50 -4.98 -3.80
C THR A 56 -0.50 -5.72 -2.92
N LEU A 57 -0.18 -5.15 -1.76
CA LEU A 57 0.65 -5.78 -0.73
C LEU A 57 -0.24 -6.44 0.33
N TYR A 58 -0.04 -7.73 0.55
CA TYR A 58 -0.80 -8.56 1.49
C TYR A 58 0.11 -9.06 2.60
N PHE A 59 -0.29 -8.87 3.85
CA PHE A 59 0.51 -9.24 5.02
C PHE A 59 0.22 -10.68 5.45
N ASN A 60 1.27 -11.48 5.61
CA ASN A 60 1.19 -12.85 6.13
C ASN A 60 1.52 -12.93 7.62
N HIS A 61 2.33 -11.99 8.12
CA HIS A 61 2.78 -11.93 9.51
C HIS A 61 2.64 -10.53 10.10
N GLU A 62 2.55 -10.48 11.41
CA GLU A 62 2.62 -9.24 12.16
C GLU A 62 3.87 -8.44 11.81
N SER A 63 3.70 -7.20 11.31
CA SER A 63 4.83 -6.42 10.81
C SER A 63 4.56 -4.93 10.75
N TYR A 64 5.63 -4.15 10.58
CA TYR A 64 5.60 -2.70 10.40
C TYR A 64 6.00 -2.35 8.97
N LEU A 65 5.47 -1.21 8.50
CA LEU A 65 5.72 -0.69 7.16
C LEU A 65 6.82 0.38 7.19
N TYR A 66 7.78 0.28 6.29
CA TYR A 66 8.80 1.30 6.06
C TYR A 66 8.89 1.65 4.58
N LEU A 67 8.94 2.94 4.26
CA LEU A 67 8.94 3.44 2.88
C LEU A 67 10.11 4.40 2.65
N ASP A 68 10.83 4.18 1.57
CA ASP A 68 11.90 5.06 1.10
C ASP A 68 11.56 5.57 -0.30
N ILE A 69 11.74 6.87 -0.54
CA ILE A 69 11.54 7.45 -1.87
C ILE A 69 12.82 7.29 -2.67
N ALA A 70 12.81 6.40 -3.65
CA ALA A 70 13.95 6.16 -4.55
C ALA A 70 13.98 7.13 -5.74
N LYS A 71 12.83 7.68 -6.14
CA LYS A 71 12.68 8.68 -7.22
C LYS A 71 11.43 9.52 -7.02
N GLY A 72 11.52 10.82 -7.32
CA GLY A 72 10.37 11.75 -7.24
C GLY A 72 10.21 12.41 -5.88
N ALA A 73 11.32 12.77 -5.23
CA ALA A 73 11.29 13.47 -3.93
C ALA A 73 10.45 14.75 -3.99
N GLY A 74 9.60 14.96 -2.98
CA GLY A 74 8.69 16.11 -2.88
C GLY A 74 7.32 15.90 -3.53
N ALA A 75 7.07 14.77 -4.19
CA ALA A 75 5.72 14.40 -4.63
C ALA A 75 4.82 14.04 -3.45
N ASN A 76 3.52 14.29 -3.58
CA ASN A 76 2.53 13.77 -2.64
C ASN A 76 2.33 12.27 -2.90
N PHE A 77 2.32 11.49 -1.83
CA PHE A 77 2.10 10.06 -1.90
C PHE A 77 1.40 9.58 -0.63
N GLY A 78 0.84 8.39 -0.69
CA GLY A 78 0.19 7.76 0.44
C GLY A 78 0.03 6.27 0.27
N ALA A 79 -0.50 5.67 1.33
CA ALA A 79 -0.92 4.28 1.36
C ALA A 79 -2.32 4.20 1.96
N TYR A 80 -3.05 3.13 1.66
CA TYR A 80 -4.42 2.94 2.12
C TYR A 80 -4.70 1.46 2.38
N TYR A 81 -5.62 1.20 3.30
CA TYR A 81 -6.16 -0.13 3.51
C TYR A 81 -7.05 -0.54 2.34
N LEU A 82 -7.13 -1.84 2.10
CA LEU A 82 -8.12 -2.44 1.22
C LEU A 82 -9.15 -3.22 2.03
N ASP A 83 -10.42 -2.99 1.72
CA ASP A 83 -11.53 -3.82 2.17
C ASP A 83 -12.02 -4.65 0.97
N GLY A 84 -11.39 -5.80 0.78
CA GLY A 84 -11.57 -6.62 -0.42
C GLY A 84 -11.13 -5.87 -1.69
N ALA A 85 -12.09 -5.52 -2.55
CA ALA A 85 -11.84 -4.80 -3.80
C ALA A 85 -12.08 -3.27 -3.71
N THR A 86 -12.37 -2.77 -2.51
CA THR A 86 -12.71 -1.36 -2.26
C THR A 86 -11.59 -0.66 -1.49
N ARG A 87 -11.41 0.63 -1.77
CA ARG A 87 -10.48 1.47 -1.04
C ARG A 87 -11.00 1.73 0.38
N GLY A 88 -10.19 1.39 1.37
CA GLY A 88 -10.40 1.72 2.77
C GLY A 88 -9.78 3.07 3.15
N ALA A 89 -9.54 3.24 4.45
CA ALA A 89 -8.96 4.48 4.98
C ALA A 89 -7.49 4.67 4.54
N ASP A 90 -7.10 5.93 4.36
CA ASP A 90 -5.69 6.29 4.17
C ASP A 90 -4.89 6.05 5.45
N LEU A 91 -3.68 5.54 5.28
CA LEU A 91 -2.68 5.40 6.32
C LEU A 91 -2.05 6.77 6.60
N ASN A 92 -1.91 7.10 7.88
CA ASN A 92 -1.16 8.27 8.31
C ASN A 92 0.35 7.96 8.27
N LEU A 93 0.97 8.27 7.14
CA LEU A 93 2.40 8.08 6.92
C LEU A 93 3.19 9.28 7.46
N GLN A 94 4.16 9.01 8.33
CA GLN A 94 5.02 10.04 8.91
C GLN A 94 6.49 9.68 8.76
N LEU A 95 7.33 10.70 8.59
CA LEU A 95 8.77 10.54 8.51
C LEU A 95 9.33 10.21 9.90
N THR A 96 10.03 9.10 9.99
CA THR A 96 10.71 8.59 11.18
C THR A 96 12.09 9.26 11.37
N ALA A 97 12.69 9.08 12.54
CA ALA A 97 14.02 9.63 12.84
C ALA A 97 15.14 9.05 11.96
N ASP A 98 14.95 7.82 11.45
CA ASP A 98 15.84 7.13 10.51
C ASP A 98 15.63 7.57 9.05
N GLY A 99 14.73 8.53 8.80
CA GLY A 99 14.56 9.14 7.48
C GLY A 99 13.65 8.36 6.54
N ARG A 100 12.90 7.38 7.06
CA ARG A 100 11.95 6.54 6.32
C ARG A 100 10.52 6.91 6.68
N TYR A 101 9.54 6.70 5.82
CA TYR A 101 8.14 6.86 6.22
C TYR A 101 7.59 5.58 6.83
N SER A 102 6.78 5.71 7.88
CA SER A 102 6.06 4.60 8.49
C SER A 102 4.63 5.01 8.84
N ALA A 103 3.76 4.03 9.08
CA ALA A 103 2.35 4.26 9.42
C ALA A 103 2.18 4.42 10.93
N PHE A 104 1.42 5.44 11.33
CA PHE A 104 1.10 5.72 12.73
C PHE A 104 -0.41 5.88 12.95
N ASP A 105 -0.91 5.42 14.09
CA ASP A 105 -2.30 5.61 14.49
C ASP A 105 -2.56 7.06 14.96
N ALA A 106 -3.80 7.33 15.37
CA ALA A 106 -4.20 8.66 15.85
C ALA A 106 -3.51 9.05 17.18
N ASP A 107 -3.06 8.07 17.95
CA ASP A 107 -2.38 8.26 19.23
C ASP A 107 -0.86 8.45 19.06
N GLY A 108 -0.35 8.25 17.84
CA GLY A 108 1.07 8.35 17.51
C GLY A 108 1.85 7.04 17.70
N ASN A 109 1.16 5.92 17.91
CA ASN A 109 1.80 4.60 17.94
C ASN A 109 2.00 4.09 16.51
N ALA A 110 3.06 3.31 16.31
CA ALA A 110 3.28 2.67 15.04
C ALA A 110 2.19 1.64 14.76
N VAL A 111 1.65 1.68 13.54
CA VAL A 111 0.66 0.71 13.09
C VAL A 111 1.35 -0.62 12.83
N GLN A 112 0.94 -1.64 13.57
CA GLN A 112 1.30 -3.03 13.30
C GLN A 112 0.23 -3.64 12.38
N PHE A 113 0.65 -4.09 11.21
CA PHE A 113 -0.20 -4.83 10.27
C PHE A 113 -0.28 -6.28 10.71
N ASN A 114 -1.46 -6.87 10.60
CA ASN A 114 -1.76 -8.24 11.00
C ASN A 114 -1.85 -9.16 9.77
N PRO A 115 -1.72 -10.49 9.96
CA PRO A 115 -2.02 -11.46 8.91
C PRO A 115 -3.40 -11.24 8.30
N GLY A 116 -3.47 -11.13 6.98
CA GLY A 116 -4.71 -10.88 6.23
C GLY A 116 -4.96 -9.41 5.89
N ASP A 117 -4.23 -8.47 6.49
CA ASP A 117 -4.30 -7.07 6.08
C ASP A 117 -3.78 -6.92 4.65
N ALA A 118 -4.36 -5.96 3.92
CA ALA A 118 -3.96 -5.63 2.56
C ALA A 118 -3.90 -4.10 2.39
N ILE A 119 -2.87 -3.63 1.70
CA ILE A 119 -2.68 -2.21 1.43
C ILE A 119 -2.34 -1.94 -0.03
N GLY A 120 -2.80 -0.80 -0.50
CA GLY A 120 -2.36 -0.18 -1.73
C GLY A 120 -1.63 1.13 -1.47
N PHE A 121 -1.09 1.69 -2.53
CA PHE A 121 -0.31 2.92 -2.56
C PHE A 121 -0.82 3.85 -3.65
N TRP A 122 -0.64 5.14 -3.45
CA TRP A 122 -0.97 6.17 -4.44
C TRP A 122 0.12 7.23 -4.47
N TYR A 123 0.20 7.92 -5.60
CA TYR A 123 0.99 9.14 -5.73
C TYR A 123 0.20 10.19 -6.52
N GLU A 124 0.49 11.46 -6.28
CA GLU A 124 -0.03 12.58 -7.07
C GLU A 124 1.00 12.95 -8.14
N ASP A 125 0.60 12.90 -9.40
CA ASP A 125 1.45 13.27 -10.53
C ASP A 125 1.66 14.79 -10.62
N ALA A 126 2.56 15.20 -11.53
CA ALA A 126 2.89 16.60 -11.73
C ALA A 126 1.68 17.46 -12.19
N ASN A 127 0.60 16.83 -12.65
CA ASN A 127 -0.63 17.49 -13.08
C ASN A 127 -1.72 17.49 -11.99
N GLY A 128 -1.39 17.03 -10.77
CA GLY A 128 -2.33 16.93 -9.66
C GLY A 128 -3.30 15.76 -9.76
N LYS A 129 -2.98 14.72 -10.54
CA LYS A 129 -3.80 13.51 -10.67
C LYS A 129 -3.28 12.42 -9.75
N ILE A 130 -4.20 11.78 -9.02
CA ILE A 130 -3.87 10.62 -8.19
C ILE A 130 -3.78 9.38 -9.07
N VAL A 131 -2.67 8.67 -8.95
CA VAL A 131 -2.41 7.40 -9.63
C VAL A 131 -2.27 6.32 -8.55
N TYR A 132 -3.07 5.27 -8.67
CA TYR A 132 -3.09 4.16 -7.73
C TYR A 132 -2.23 3.00 -8.24
N ASN A 133 -1.61 2.29 -7.31
CA ASN A 133 -0.85 1.10 -7.64
C ASN A 133 -1.70 -0.18 -7.70
N THR A 134 -3.01 -0.14 -7.45
CA THR A 134 -3.86 -1.34 -7.47
C THR A 134 -4.88 -1.29 -8.61
N PRO A 135 -4.53 -1.77 -9.82
CA PRO A 135 -5.49 -1.91 -10.90
C PRO A 135 -6.71 -2.74 -10.47
N GLY A 136 -7.92 -2.31 -10.85
CA GLY A 136 -9.17 -2.97 -10.47
C GLY A 136 -9.80 -2.47 -9.16
N LEU A 137 -9.17 -1.50 -8.48
CA LEU A 137 -9.76 -0.80 -7.33
C LEU A 137 -11.13 -0.22 -7.71
N GLU A 138 -12.16 -0.48 -6.91
CA GLU A 138 -13.53 0.02 -7.11
C GLU A 138 -14.15 -0.34 -8.48
N GLY A 139 -13.66 -1.40 -9.12
CA GLY A 139 -14.13 -1.82 -10.45
C GLY A 139 -13.60 -0.96 -11.59
N GLU A 140 -12.63 -0.06 -11.35
CA GLU A 140 -11.96 0.67 -12.41
C GLU A 140 -10.97 -0.25 -13.15
N HIS A 141 -11.33 -0.60 -14.38
CA HIS A 141 -10.52 -1.44 -15.27
C HIS A 141 -9.51 -0.67 -16.13
N ARG A 142 -9.15 0.56 -15.77
CA ARG A 142 -8.46 1.45 -16.70
C ARG A 142 -7.00 1.65 -16.34
N GLN A 143 -6.22 0.73 -16.91
CA GLN A 143 -4.80 0.86 -17.27
C GLN A 143 -3.80 0.79 -16.10
N THR A 144 -2.80 -0.04 -16.32
CA THR A 144 -1.70 -0.39 -15.42
C THR A 144 -0.68 0.74 -15.40
N TYR A 145 -0.86 1.72 -14.54
CA TYR A 145 0.03 2.90 -14.42
C TYR A 145 1.22 2.67 -13.49
N ASN A 146 1.51 1.42 -13.17
CA ASN A 146 2.35 1.09 -12.05
C ASN A 146 3.00 -0.28 -12.21
N ALA A 147 4.12 -0.43 -11.52
CA ALA A 147 4.92 -1.63 -11.54
C ALA A 147 5.38 -2.00 -10.14
N THR A 148 5.25 -3.27 -9.79
CA THR A 148 5.81 -3.79 -8.53
C THR A 148 6.87 -4.84 -8.83
N TRP A 149 8.02 -4.71 -8.16
CA TRP A 149 9.12 -5.66 -8.22
C TRP A 149 9.53 -6.09 -6.83
N ILE A 150 9.87 -7.36 -6.66
CA ILE A 150 10.35 -7.90 -5.38
C ILE A 150 11.88 -7.81 -5.39
N LYS A 151 12.44 -6.86 -4.63
CA LYS A 151 13.90 -6.64 -4.55
C LYS A 151 14.57 -7.73 -3.73
N ASP A 152 14.00 -8.00 -2.56
CA ASP A 152 14.37 -9.09 -1.67
C ASP A 152 13.11 -9.64 -0.98
N GLN A 153 13.26 -10.53 0.00
CA GLN A 153 12.15 -11.26 0.61
C GLN A 153 11.07 -10.34 1.19
N ASP A 154 11.47 -9.21 1.75
CA ASP A 154 10.61 -8.31 2.54
C ASP A 154 10.61 -6.88 1.96
N THR A 155 11.32 -6.63 0.86
CA THR A 155 11.44 -5.33 0.22
C THR A 155 10.91 -5.36 -1.22
N TYR A 156 10.02 -4.44 -1.51
CA TYR A 156 9.30 -4.29 -2.77
C TYR A 156 9.58 -2.92 -3.36
N MET A 157 9.93 -2.86 -4.64
CA MET A 157 9.98 -1.62 -5.39
C MET A 157 8.63 -1.39 -6.05
N ILE A 158 8.04 -0.22 -5.84
CA ILE A 158 6.80 0.20 -6.48
C ILE A 158 7.10 1.45 -7.31
N GLY A 159 6.95 1.31 -8.62
CA GLY A 159 7.04 2.39 -9.58
C GLY A 159 5.68 2.85 -10.04
N PHE A 160 5.53 4.16 -10.24
CA PHE A 160 4.34 4.81 -10.75
C PHE A 160 4.67 5.70 -11.93
N GLY A 161 3.82 5.63 -12.94
CA GLY A 161 3.90 6.43 -14.15
C GLY A 161 2.90 7.56 -14.06
N GLU A 162 3.02 8.54 -14.93
CA GLU A 162 2.02 9.62 -15.02
C GLU A 162 0.63 9.06 -15.31
N TYR A 163 -0.41 9.82 -14.95
CA TYR A 163 -1.77 9.40 -15.24
C TYR A 163 -1.94 9.16 -16.75
N GLY A 164 -2.31 7.94 -17.13
CA GLY A 164 -2.41 7.53 -18.54
C GLY A 164 -1.17 6.79 -19.09
N GLN A 165 -0.07 6.69 -18.34
CA GLN A 165 1.18 6.07 -18.76
C GLN A 165 1.30 4.63 -18.27
N TYR A 166 1.32 3.67 -19.20
CA TYR A 166 1.65 2.29 -18.87
C TYR A 166 3.14 2.12 -18.55
N ILE A 167 3.46 1.37 -17.49
CA ILE A 167 4.84 1.00 -17.15
C ILE A 167 5.05 -0.51 -17.30
N ASN A 168 6.17 -0.88 -17.89
CA ASN A 168 6.55 -2.27 -18.05
C ASN A 168 7.28 -2.83 -16.81
N SER A 169 6.73 -3.86 -16.18
CA SER A 169 7.24 -4.43 -14.91
C SER A 169 8.24 -5.58 -15.07
N ARG A 170 9.09 -5.59 -16.11
CA ARG A 170 9.92 -6.77 -16.43
C ARG A 170 11.17 -6.90 -15.56
N ASN A 171 11.77 -5.80 -15.12
CA ASN A 171 12.97 -5.77 -14.29
C ASN A 171 13.07 -4.41 -13.55
N PRO A 172 13.89 -4.31 -12.47
CA PRO A 172 13.92 -3.11 -11.63
C PRO A 172 14.47 -1.87 -12.35
N ASP A 173 15.43 -2.03 -13.28
CA ASP A 173 16.01 -0.90 -14.01
C ASP A 173 14.99 -0.24 -14.94
N GLN A 174 14.14 -1.04 -15.60
CA GLN A 174 13.05 -0.53 -16.43
C GLN A 174 12.00 0.18 -15.59
N ILE A 175 11.63 -0.37 -14.44
CA ILE A 175 10.71 0.29 -13.51
C ILE A 175 11.27 1.65 -13.11
N TYR A 176 12.54 1.70 -12.70
CA TYR A 176 13.17 2.95 -12.29
C TYR A 176 13.27 3.97 -13.44
N GLY A 177 13.59 3.51 -14.65
CA GLY A 177 13.71 4.34 -15.85
C GLY A 177 12.38 4.92 -16.33
N GLU A 178 11.34 4.10 -16.40
CA GLU A 178 10.03 4.46 -16.98
C GLU A 178 9.09 5.17 -15.99
N SER A 179 9.27 4.97 -14.69
CA SER A 179 8.41 5.56 -13.65
C SER A 179 8.71 7.03 -13.42
N ALA A 180 7.68 7.85 -13.20
CA ALA A 180 7.83 9.21 -12.70
C ALA A 180 8.19 9.22 -11.21
N PHE A 181 7.61 8.30 -10.44
CA PHE A 181 7.81 8.16 -9.00
C PHE A 181 8.15 6.72 -8.63
N VAL A 182 9.11 6.51 -7.73
CA VAL A 182 9.50 5.17 -7.26
C VAL A 182 9.68 5.19 -5.75
N MET A 183 9.02 4.25 -5.08
CA MET A 183 9.19 3.98 -3.66
C MET A 183 9.70 2.55 -3.45
N ASP A 184 10.58 2.39 -2.48
CA ASP A 184 10.92 1.09 -1.91
C ASP A 184 10.13 0.90 -0.62
N VAL A 185 9.45 -0.23 -0.53
CA VAL A 185 8.57 -0.62 0.55
C VAL A 185 9.19 -1.81 1.25
N GLN A 186 9.57 -1.67 2.50
CA GLN A 186 10.01 -2.78 3.33
C GLN A 186 8.92 -3.11 4.35
N VAL A 187 8.63 -4.40 4.50
CA VAL A 187 7.73 -4.92 5.53
C VAL A 187 8.48 -5.83 6.49
N GLY A 188 8.46 -5.49 7.77
CA GLY A 188 9.05 -6.35 8.81
C GLY A 188 9.59 -5.60 10.00
N GLY A 189 10.17 -6.37 10.93
CA GLY A 189 10.99 -5.86 12.03
C GLY A 189 10.25 -5.48 13.30
N THR A 190 10.88 -4.59 14.05
CA THR A 190 10.40 -4.03 15.32
C THR A 190 9.69 -2.70 15.06
N ALA A 191 8.95 -2.18 16.04
CA ALA A 191 8.27 -0.91 15.89
C ALA A 191 9.27 0.21 15.55
N PRO A 192 8.94 1.12 14.60
CA PRO A 192 9.79 2.25 14.25
C PRO A 192 10.13 3.11 15.47
N THR A 193 11.40 3.49 15.58
CA THR A 193 11.91 4.31 16.67
C THR A 193 11.77 5.80 16.36
N GLY A 194 11.46 6.61 17.38
CA GLY A 194 11.23 8.05 17.19
C GLY A 194 9.78 8.41 16.91
N GLN A 195 8.84 7.69 17.55
CA GLN A 195 7.41 8.00 17.55
C GLN A 195 7.18 9.52 17.61
N PRO A 196 6.31 10.07 16.73
CA PRO A 196 5.83 11.44 16.88
C PRO A 196 5.29 11.59 18.30
N LEU A 197 5.74 12.60 19.04
CA LEU A 197 5.21 12.86 20.38
C LEU A 197 3.67 12.87 20.29
N PRO A 198 2.96 12.05 21.09
CA PRO A 198 1.50 12.05 21.10
C PRO A 198 0.99 13.48 21.14
N GLY A 199 0.00 13.83 20.31
CA GLY A 199 -0.34 15.23 20.03
C GLY A 199 -0.54 16.12 21.27
N VAL A 200 -0.91 15.54 22.41
CA VAL A 200 -1.00 16.21 23.72
C VAL A 200 0.37 16.69 24.23
N LEU A 201 1.43 15.88 24.13
CA LEU A 201 2.79 16.23 24.54
C LEU A 201 3.43 17.27 23.61
N ALA A 202 3.20 17.17 22.30
CA ALA A 202 3.66 18.18 21.35
C ALA A 202 3.00 19.55 21.61
N THR A 203 1.69 19.54 21.88
CA THR A 203 0.94 20.76 22.25
C THR A 203 1.39 21.33 23.60
N LEU A 204 1.72 20.48 24.58
CA LEU A 204 2.21 20.89 25.90
C LEU A 204 3.62 21.48 25.83
N LEU A 205 4.51 20.91 25.00
CA LEU A 205 5.88 21.40 24.81
C LEU A 205 5.91 22.73 24.05
N ILE A 206 5.12 22.86 22.98
CA ILE A 206 4.99 24.12 22.23
C ILE A 206 4.28 25.18 23.08
N GLY A 207 3.17 24.82 23.74
CA GLY A 207 2.43 25.72 24.64
C GLY A 207 3.24 26.15 25.87
N GLY A 208 4.03 25.25 26.44
CA GLY A 208 4.93 25.50 27.55
C GLY A 208 6.11 26.39 27.17
N ALA A 209 6.70 26.19 25.99
CA ALA A 209 7.77 27.04 25.47
C ALA A 209 7.28 28.48 25.23
N VAL A 210 6.07 28.65 24.66
CA VAL A 210 5.45 29.97 24.44
C VAL A 210 5.11 30.64 25.78
N ALA A 211 4.55 29.91 26.75
CA ALA A 211 4.23 30.45 28.07
C ALA A 211 5.49 30.88 28.86
N THR A 212 6.58 30.11 28.76
CA THR A 212 7.86 30.39 29.43
C THR A 212 8.58 31.57 28.78
N GLY A 213 8.59 31.65 27.44
CA GLY A 213 9.13 32.79 26.70
C GLY A 213 8.42 34.11 27.02
N ARG A 214 7.08 34.09 27.11
CA ARG A 214 6.27 35.27 27.45
C ARG A 214 6.50 35.74 28.89
N ARG A 215 6.78 34.83 29.82
CA ARG A 215 7.09 35.14 31.24
C ARG A 215 8.50 35.72 31.43
N LEU A 216 9.47 35.26 30.63
CA LEU A 216 10.84 35.80 30.62
C LEU A 216 10.90 37.19 29.96
N TYR A 217 10.14 37.42 28.89
CA TYR A 217 10.06 38.73 28.23
C TYR A 217 9.50 39.81 29.17
N ARG A 218 8.45 39.48 29.96
CA ARG A 218 7.88 40.40 30.96
C ARG A 218 8.80 40.70 32.15
N ARG A 219 9.80 39.85 32.44
CA ARG A 219 10.77 40.10 33.52
C ARG A 219 11.97 40.95 33.10
N ARG A 220 12.22 41.11 31.80
CA ARG A 220 13.28 42.00 31.26
C ARG A 220 12.80 43.41 30.92
N ALA A 221 11.48 43.64 30.95
CA ALA A 221 10.85 44.92 30.64
C ALA A 221 10.45 45.73 31.90
N CYS A 222 11.08 45.47 33.04
CA CYS A 222 10.98 46.27 34.26
C CYS A 222 12.38 46.67 34.72
#